data_AF-A0A944SQE8-F1
#
_entry.id   AF-A0A944SQE8-F1
#
_cell.length_a   1.000
_cell.length_b   1.000
_cell.length_c   1.000
_cell.angle_alpha   90.00
_cell.angle_beta   90.00
_cell.angle_gamma   90.00
#
_symmetry.space_group_name_H-M   'P 1'
#
loop_
_entity.id
_entity.type
_entity.pdbx_description
1 polymer ?
#
loop_
_entity_poly.entity_id
_entity_poly.type
_entity_poly.pdbx_seq_one_letter_code
_entity_poly.pdbx_strand_id
1 'polypeptide(L)'
;MDLNAKTILDHKLVAVVNLIWAIYHIWIAITIEQDNFFLAIVIIFVLLFIVALRAKENIARNIFLITGVLYFFPLFGGVIPTLMSSDESMLNHVGSLIWLFIIALTLLAGTSKWTGLGQS
;
A
#
# COMPACT_ATOMS: atom_id res chain seq x y z
N MET A 1 1.26 24.51 2.57
CA MET A 1 1.08 23.44 1.56
C MET A 1 -0.36 22.98 1.69
N ASP A 2 -1.20 23.25 0.69
CA ASP A 2 -2.63 22.90 0.76
C ASP A 2 -2.80 21.39 0.64
N LEU A 3 -3.13 20.76 1.76
CA LEU A 3 -3.47 19.33 1.88
C LEU A 3 -4.93 19.11 1.43
N ASN A 4 -5.23 19.43 0.17
CA ASN A 4 -6.52 19.11 -0.41
C ASN A 4 -6.53 17.66 -0.96
N ALA A 5 -7.72 17.11 -1.20
CA ALA A 5 -7.89 15.74 -1.67
C ALA A 5 -7.14 15.45 -2.99
N LYS A 6 -6.98 16.47 -3.86
CA LYS A 6 -6.21 16.35 -5.11
C LYS A 6 -4.73 16.12 -4.85
N THR A 7 -4.14 16.86 -3.91
CA THR A 7 -2.74 16.67 -3.54
C THR A 7 -2.51 15.31 -2.87
N ILE A 8 -3.41 14.88 -1.98
CA ILE A 8 -3.28 13.61 -1.24
C ILE A 8 -3.49 12.39 -2.15
N LEU A 9 -4.39 12.48 -3.14
CA LEU A 9 -4.70 11.39 -4.05
C LEU A 9 -3.93 11.48 -5.38
N ASP A 10 -2.94 12.36 -5.49
CA ASP A 10 -2.07 12.41 -6.65
C ASP A 10 -1.38 11.06 -6.84
N HIS A 11 -1.48 10.52 -8.05
CA HIS A 11 -0.99 9.17 -8.35
C HIS A 11 0.51 9.01 -8.09
N LYS A 12 1.32 10.07 -8.23
CA LYS A 12 2.76 9.97 -7.96
C LYS A 12 3.02 9.93 -6.46
N LEU A 13 2.33 10.75 -5.68
CA LEU A 13 2.40 10.68 -4.22
C LEU A 13 2.03 9.28 -3.71
N VAL A 14 0.87 8.77 -4.15
CA VAL A 14 0.38 7.46 -3.72
C VAL A 14 1.32 6.34 -4.17
N ALA A 15 1.87 6.40 -5.38
CA ALA A 15 2.88 5.46 -5.84
C ALA A 15 4.15 5.49 -4.97
N VAL A 16 4.65 6.68 -4.61
CA VAL A 16 5.82 6.82 -3.73
C VAL A 16 5.56 6.25 -2.35
N VAL A 17 4.40 6.56 -1.75
CA VAL A 17 4.01 6.05 -0.43
C VAL A 17 3.97 4.52 -0.43
N ASN A 18 3.31 3.91 -1.44
CA ASN A 18 3.28 2.46 -1.59
C ASN A 18 4.65 1.85 -1.88
N LEU A 19 5.50 2.54 -2.64
CA LEU A 19 6.85 2.08 -2.95
C LEU A 19 7.73 2.04 -1.69
N ILE A 20 7.70 3.09 -0.86
CA ILE A 20 8.40 3.14 0.43
C ILE A 20 7.93 1.98 1.31
N TRP A 21 6.61 1.76 1.37
CA TRP A 21 6.03 0.68 2.14
C TRP A 21 6.46 -0.71 1.64
N ALA A 22 6.47 -0.92 0.32
CA ALA A 22 6.93 -2.18 -0.27
C ALA A 22 8.43 -2.42 -0.03
N ILE A 23 9.28 -1.38 -0.10
CA ILE A 23 10.71 -1.48 0.22
C ILE A 23 10.92 -1.88 1.69
N TYR A 24 10.13 -1.33 2.60
CA TYR A 24 10.17 -1.76 4.00
C TYR A 24 9.83 -3.25 4.15
N HIS A 25 8.89 -3.77 3.37
CA HIS A 25 8.56 -5.21 3.38
C HIS A 25 9.64 -6.09 2.75
N ILE A 26 10.49 -5.57 1.86
CA ILE A 26 11.69 -6.29 1.40
C ILE A 26 12.61 -6.57 2.59
N TRP A 27 12.83 -5.57 3.45
CA TRP A 27 13.65 -5.76 4.65
C TRP A 27 13.05 -6.82 5.58
N ILE A 28 11.73 -6.79 5.82
CA ILE A 28 11.04 -7.83 6.60
C ILE A 28 11.23 -9.21 5.97
N ALA A 29 11.00 -9.34 4.66
CA ALA A 29 11.11 -10.61 3.96
C ALA A 29 12.51 -11.23 4.04
N ILE A 30 13.57 -10.40 3.99
CA ILE A 30 14.96 -10.86 4.03
C ILE A 30 15.45 -11.12 5.46
N THR A 31 15.07 -10.27 6.42
CA THR A 31 15.70 -10.28 7.75
C THR A 31 14.88 -10.97 8.83
N ILE A 32 13.55 -10.94 8.71
CA ILE A 32 12.62 -11.46 9.72
C ILE A 32 12.03 -12.79 9.25
N GLU A 33 11.30 -12.77 8.14
CA GLU A 33 10.58 -13.97 7.65
C GLU A 33 11.51 -14.97 6.95
N GLN A 34 12.57 -14.47 6.30
CA GLN A 34 13.49 -15.26 5.48
C GLN A 34 12.76 -16.11 4.41
N ASP A 35 11.65 -15.59 3.89
CA ASP A 35 10.79 -16.28 2.91
C ASP A 35 10.97 -15.70 1.51
N ASN A 36 11.53 -16.51 0.61
CA ASN A 36 11.76 -16.16 -0.79
C ASN A 36 10.46 -16.00 -1.58
N PHE A 37 9.38 -16.71 -1.23
CA PHE A 37 8.10 -16.59 -1.89
C PHE A 37 7.45 -15.25 -1.55
N PHE A 38 7.43 -14.89 -0.25
CA PHE A 38 6.99 -13.58 0.19
C PHE A 38 7.83 -12.46 -0.44
N LEU A 39 9.16 -12.60 -0.46
CA LEU A 39 10.05 -11.64 -1.12
C LEU A 39 9.70 -11.45 -2.61
N ALA A 40 9.45 -12.53 -3.35
CA ALA A 40 9.08 -12.46 -4.76
C ALA A 40 7.77 -11.68 -4.96
N ILE A 41 6.77 -11.89 -4.11
CA ILE A 41 5.52 -11.12 -4.12
C ILE A 41 5.82 -9.63 -3.90
N VAL A 42 6.58 -9.29 -2.87
CA VAL A 42 6.92 -7.89 -2.56
C VAL A 42 7.67 -7.22 -3.72
N ILE A 43 8.59 -7.92 -4.39
CA ILE A 43 9.29 -7.41 -5.58
C ILE A 43 8.29 -7.09 -6.71
N ILE A 44 7.28 -7.92 -6.93
CA ILE A 44 6.23 -7.65 -7.93
C ILE A 44 5.49 -6.35 -7.57
N PHE A 45 5.14 -6.13 -6.30
CA PHE A 45 4.53 -4.88 -5.86
C PHE A 45 5.43 -3.67 -6.10
N VAL A 46 6.73 -3.77 -5.78
CA VAL A 46 7.71 -2.71 -6.06
C VAL A 46 7.71 -2.35 -7.55
N LEU A 47 7.78 -3.35 -8.44
CA LEU A 47 7.76 -3.13 -9.88
C LEU A 47 6.45 -2.46 -10.34
N LEU A 48 5.30 -2.90 -9.80
CA LEU A 48 4.00 -2.28 -10.10
C LEU A 48 3.96 -0.81 -9.68
N PHE A 49 4.50 -0.45 -8.50
CA PHE A 49 4.52 0.94 -8.04
C PHE A 49 5.53 1.81 -8.80
N ILE A 50 6.66 1.25 -9.25
CA ILE A 50 7.57 1.93 -10.18
C ILE A 50 6.86 2.23 -11.51
N VAL A 51 6.09 1.27 -12.03
CA VAL A 51 5.27 1.48 -13.23
C VAL A 51 4.22 2.55 -12.96
N ALA A 52 3.49 2.49 -11.85
CA ALA A 52 2.48 3.48 -11.49
C ALA A 52 3.06 4.91 -11.39
N LEU A 53 4.28 5.05 -10.89
CA LEU A 53 4.97 6.35 -10.78
C LEU A 53 5.30 6.99 -12.14
N ARG A 54 5.54 6.16 -13.16
CA ARG A 54 5.90 6.61 -14.52
C ARG A 54 4.72 6.61 -15.49
N ALA A 55 3.65 5.90 -15.16
CA ALA A 55 2.49 5.74 -16.02
C ALA A 55 1.61 6.99 -16.05
N LYS A 56 0.70 7.03 -17.02
CA LYS A 56 -0.41 7.99 -16.99
C LYS A 56 -1.31 7.69 -15.81
N GLU A 57 -1.92 8.73 -15.26
CA GLU A 57 -2.80 8.66 -14.10
C GLU A 57 -3.88 7.56 -14.22
N ASN A 58 -4.53 7.44 -15.38
CA ASN A 58 -5.54 6.41 -15.60
C ASN A 58 -5.04 4.97 -15.43
N ILE A 59 -3.78 4.71 -15.79
CA ILE A 59 -3.15 3.39 -15.65
C ILE A 59 -2.72 3.20 -14.19
N ALA A 60 -2.09 4.21 -13.59
CA ALA A 60 -1.68 4.17 -12.19
C ALA A 60 -2.87 3.89 -11.25
N ARG A 61 -4.01 4.53 -11.48
CA ARG A 61 -5.26 4.28 -10.74
C ARG A 61 -5.74 2.84 -10.85
N ASN A 62 -5.63 2.22 -12.03
CA ASN A 62 -5.99 0.81 -12.20
C ASN A 62 -5.02 -0.11 -11.44
N ILE A 63 -3.72 0.22 -11.43
CA ILE A 63 -2.73 -0.51 -10.63
C ILE A 63 -3.10 -0.42 -9.15
N PHE A 64 -3.37 0.78 -8.64
CA PHE A 64 -3.77 0.98 -7.24
C PHE A 64 -5.03 0.22 -6.86
N LEU A 65 -6.03 0.16 -7.75
CA LEU A 65 -7.23 -0.63 -7.52
C LEU A 65 -6.89 -2.12 -7.34
N ILE A 66 -6.11 -2.69 -8.27
CA ILE A 66 -5.72 -4.10 -8.21
C ILE A 66 -4.89 -4.37 -6.96
N THR A 67 -3.85 -3.57 -6.70
CA THR A 67 -2.99 -3.75 -5.53
C THR A 67 -3.74 -3.54 -4.22
N GLY A 68 -4.65 -2.56 -4.16
CA GLY A 68 -5.48 -2.31 -2.98
C GLY A 68 -6.42 -3.48 -2.69
N VAL A 69 -6.98 -4.13 -3.72
CA VAL A 69 -7.74 -5.38 -3.56
C VAL A 69 -6.84 -6.52 -3.07
N LEU A 70 -5.63 -6.65 -3.60
CA LEU A 70 -4.68 -7.67 -3.15
C LEU A 70 -4.23 -7.46 -1.70
N TYR A 71 -4.23 -6.23 -1.19
CA TYR A 71 -3.90 -5.96 0.22
C TYR A 71 -4.93 -6.50 1.23
N PHE A 72 -6.12 -6.92 0.79
CA PHE A 72 -7.05 -7.60 1.69
C PHE A 72 -6.55 -8.97 2.15
N PHE A 73 -5.70 -9.65 1.37
CA PHE A 73 -5.11 -10.92 1.81
C PHE A 73 -4.27 -10.78 3.09
N PRO A 74 -3.23 -9.92 3.14
CA PRO A 74 -2.49 -9.70 4.37
C PRO A 74 -3.32 -8.97 5.44
N LEU A 75 -4.35 -8.20 5.06
CA LEU A 75 -5.24 -7.55 6.02
C LEU A 75 -5.89 -8.57 6.96
N PHE A 76 -6.50 -9.60 6.40
CA PHE A 76 -7.19 -10.63 7.19
C PHE A 76 -6.24 -11.73 7.68
N GLY A 77 -5.17 -12.01 6.93
CA GLY A 77 -4.20 -13.05 7.29
C GLY A 77 -3.18 -12.65 8.36
N GLY A 78 -2.95 -11.35 8.57
CA GLY A 78 -1.93 -10.88 9.51
C GLY A 78 -2.31 -9.60 10.26
N VAL A 79 -2.68 -8.53 9.55
CA VAL A 79 -2.85 -7.18 10.15
C VAL A 79 -3.96 -7.17 11.21
N ILE A 80 -5.14 -7.70 10.91
CA ILE A 80 -6.25 -7.75 11.87
C ILE A 80 -5.91 -8.67 13.05
N PRO A 81 -5.42 -9.91 12.85
CA PRO A 81 -4.91 -10.73 13.96
C PRO A 81 -3.91 -10.00 14.86
N THR A 82 -2.92 -9.31 14.28
CA THR A 82 -1.92 -8.54 15.04
C THR A 82 -2.56 -7.44 15.88
N LEU A 83 -3.52 -6.70 15.33
CA LEU A 83 -4.22 -5.63 16.07
C LEU A 83 -5.16 -6.15 17.16
N MET A 84 -5.63 -7.39 17.06
CA MET A 84 -6.48 -8.04 18.06
C MET A 84 -5.68 -8.74 19.16
N SER A 85 -4.39 -8.98 18.94
CA SER A 85 -3.53 -9.67 19.89
C SER A 85 -3.00 -8.72 20.96
N SER A 86 -3.18 -9.08 22.24
CA SER A 86 -2.58 -8.35 23.37
C SER A 86 -1.09 -8.62 23.56
N ASP A 87 -0.59 -9.69 22.96
CA ASP A 87 0.75 -10.21 23.21
C ASP A 87 1.76 -9.76 22.15
N GLU A 88 1.26 -9.11 21.10
CA GLU A 88 2.07 -8.57 20.01
C GLU A 88 2.85 -7.34 20.42
N SER A 89 4.04 -7.19 19.85
CA SER A 89 4.88 -6.03 20.16
C SER A 89 4.21 -4.72 19.73
N MET A 90 4.54 -3.63 20.42
CA MET A 90 4.06 -2.29 20.05
C MET A 90 4.47 -1.91 18.61
N LEU A 91 5.64 -2.36 18.16
CA LEU A 91 6.11 -2.16 16.79
C LEU A 91 5.21 -2.85 15.76
N ASN A 92 4.77 -4.08 16.04
CA ASN A 92 3.87 -4.84 15.15
C ASN A 92 2.48 -4.19 15.06
N HIS A 93 1.98 -3.65 16.18
CA HIS A 93 0.75 -2.85 16.19
C HIS A 93 0.87 -1.59 15.34
N VAL A 94 1.96 -0.82 15.50
CA VAL A 94 2.20 0.39 14.70
C VAL A 94 2.32 0.05 13.21
N GLY A 95 3.05 -1.00 12.87
CA GLY A 95 3.15 -1.48 11.49
C GLY A 95 1.78 -1.84 10.89
N SER A 96 0.93 -2.50 11.68
CA SER A 96 -0.44 -2.86 11.29
C SER A 96 -1.33 -1.64 11.08
N LEU A 97 -1.21 -0.61 11.92
CA LEU A 97 -1.93 0.67 11.73
C LEU A 97 -1.48 1.40 10.46
N ILE A 98 -0.17 1.44 10.18
CA ILE A 98 0.34 2.00 8.94
C ILE A 98 -0.22 1.22 7.75
N TRP A 99 -0.27 -0.12 7.83
CA TRP A 99 -0.85 -0.95 6.78
C TRP A 99 -2.30 -0.56 6.47
N LEU A 100 -3.14 -0.35 7.50
CA LEU A 100 -4.53 0.12 7.32
C LEU A 100 -4.60 1.44 6.57
N PHE A 101 -3.73 2.39 6.93
CA PHE A 101 -3.65 3.68 6.24
C PHE A 101 -3.24 3.53 4.78
N ILE A 102 -2.24 2.70 4.50
CA ILE A 102 -1.77 2.42 3.14
C ILE A 102 -2.89 1.79 2.30
N ILE A 103 -3.61 0.79 2.82
CA ILE A 103 -4.76 0.19 2.12
C ILE A 103 -5.79 1.25 1.75
N ALA A 104 -6.22 2.04 2.74
CA ALA A 104 -7.25 3.05 2.54
C ALA A 104 -6.83 4.07 1.48
N LEU A 105 -5.60 4.59 1.57
CA LEU A 105 -5.06 5.54 0.62
C LEU A 105 -4.99 4.95 -0.80
N THR A 106 -4.49 3.73 -0.94
CA THR A 106 -4.35 3.04 -2.22
C THR A 106 -5.70 2.77 -2.87
N LEU A 107 -6.70 2.33 -2.10
CA LEU A 107 -8.05 2.11 -2.61
C LEU A 107 -8.73 3.44 -2.99
N LEU A 108 -8.60 4.49 -2.19
CA LEU A 108 -9.15 5.81 -2.51
C LEU A 108 -8.53 6.37 -3.80
N ALA A 109 -7.22 6.22 -3.96
CA ALA A 109 -6.54 6.62 -5.19
C ALA A 109 -7.00 5.80 -6.39
N GLY A 110 -7.19 4.48 -6.24
CA GLY A 110 -7.69 3.61 -7.31
C GLY A 110 -9.14 3.88 -7.69
N THR A 111 -9.99 4.21 -6.71
CA THR A 111 -11.44 4.44 -6.88
C THR A 111 -11.80 5.90 -7.17
N SER A 112 -10.82 6.82 -7.18
CA SER A 112 -10.98 8.23 -7.54
C SER A 112 -11.75 8.48 -8.85
N LYS A 113 -11.72 7.52 -9.80
CA LYS A 113 -12.54 7.55 -11.03
C LYS A 113 -14.05 7.51 -10.76
N TRP A 114 -14.46 6.78 -9.73
CA TRP A 114 -15.86 6.56 -9.38
C TRP A 114 -16.34 7.49 -8.27
N THR A 115 -15.45 7.87 -7.35
CA THR A 115 -15.79 8.75 -6.21
C THR A 115 -15.72 10.23 -6.53
N GLY A 116 -15.07 10.61 -7.65
CA GLY A 116 -14.80 12.01 -7.98
C GLY A 116 -13.76 12.67 -7.05
N LEU A 117 -13.26 11.95 -6.03
CA LEU A 117 -12.28 12.48 -5.09
C LEU A 117 -10.94 12.69 -5.79
N GLY A 118 -10.37 13.89 -5.58
CA GLY A 118 -9.09 14.28 -6.17
C GLY A 118 -9.14 14.57 -7.67
N GLN A 119 -10.33 14.59 -8.29
CA GLN A 119 -10.50 15.09 -9.66
C GLN A 119 -10.79 16.60 -9.65
N SER A 120 -10.13 17.32 -10.55
CA SER A 120 -10.44 18.72 -10.91
C SER A 120 -10.51 18.83 -12.42
#